data_AF-A0A9E7R6U0-F1
#
_entry.id   AF-A0A9E7R6U0-F1
#
_cell.length_a   1.000
_cell.length_b   1.000
_cell.length_c   1.000
_cell.angle_alpha   90.00
_cell.angle_beta   90.00
_cell.angle_gamma   90.00
#
_symmetry.space_group_name_H-M   'P 1'
#
loop_
_entity.id
_entity.type
_entity.pdbx_description
1 polymer ?
#
loop_
_entity_poly.entity_id
_entity_poly.type
_entity_poly.pdbx_seq_one_letter_code
_entity_poly.pdbx_strand_id
1 'polypeptide(L)' 'MEEALEAAELVADSELEGAFTWLLRLLGVLFLLAGLGMWLLTDAGLLVLPALLLLVGVVLLVAPSVLLFLAELT' A
#
# COMPACT_ATOMS: atom_id res chain seq x y z
N MET A 1 -18.43 23.82 -0.79
CA MET A 1 -17.10 23.89 -0.16
C MET A 1 -17.21 23.43 1.29
N GLU A 2 -18.19 23.91 2.07
CA GLU A 2 -18.56 23.33 3.38
C GLU A 2 -18.73 21.80 3.34
N GLU A 3 -19.58 21.25 2.48
CA GLU A 3 -19.85 19.79 2.45
C GLU A 3 -18.63 18.94 2.09
N ALA A 4 -17.70 19.46 1.28
CA ALA A 4 -16.47 18.74 0.95
C ALA A 4 -15.46 18.77 2.09
N LEU A 5 -15.45 19.85 2.88
CA LEU A 5 -14.63 19.98 4.08
C LEU A 5 -15.18 19.10 5.20
N GLU A 6 -16.50 19.06 5.37
CA GLU A 6 -17.19 18.24 6.37
C GLU A 6 -17.08 16.74 6.05
N ALA A 7 -17.14 16.36 4.77
CA ALA A 7 -16.83 15.00 4.33
C ALA A 7 -15.36 14.61 4.56
N ALA A 8 -14.43 15.56 4.43
CA ALA A 8 -13.02 15.33 4.71
C ALA A 8 -12.75 15.19 6.21
N GLU A 9 -13.39 16.00 7.06
CA GLU A 9 -13.35 15.87 8.53
C GLU A 9 -13.91 14.51 8.96
N LEU A 10 -15.04 14.06 8.40
CA LEU A 10 -15.60 12.74 8.70
C LEU A 10 -14.68 11.59 8.28
N VAL A 11 -13.94 11.73 7.18
CA VAL A 11 -12.95 10.71 6.76
C VAL A 11 -11.74 10.73 7.69
N ALA A 12 -11.26 11.92 8.06
CA ALA A 12 -10.13 12.12 8.96
C ALA A 12 -10.41 11.59 10.39
N ASP A 13 -11.64 11.74 10.88
CA ASP A 13 -12.05 11.22 12.19
C ASP A 13 -12.49 9.74 12.16
N SER A 14 -12.45 9.08 11.00
CA SER A 14 -12.97 7.71 10.89
C SER A 14 -11.90 6.62 10.90
N GLU A 15 -12.33 5.43 11.33
CA GLU A 15 -11.58 4.18 11.20
C GLU A 15 -11.18 3.84 9.74
N LEU A 16 -11.63 4.59 8.72
CA LEU A 16 -11.19 4.44 7.33
C LEU A 16 -9.69 4.64 7.17
N GLU A 17 -9.04 5.52 7.92
CA GLU A 17 -7.59 5.71 7.82
C GLU A 17 -6.84 4.41 8.18
N GLY A 18 -7.25 3.77 9.27
CA GLY A 18 -6.74 2.47 9.72
C GLY A 18 -7.10 1.34 8.75
N ALA A 19 -8.36 1.29 8.29
CA ALA A 19 -8.83 0.27 7.35
C ALA A 19 -8.15 0.38 5.97
N PHE A 20 -7.96 1.60 5.48
CA PHE A 20 -7.27 1.87 4.21
C PHE A 20 -5.79 1.51 4.31
N THR A 21 -5.11 1.89 5.39
CA THR A 21 -3.74 1.47 5.68
C THR A 21 -3.60 -0.05 5.71
N TRP A 22 -4.54 -0.73 6.37
CA TRP A 22 -4.57 -2.18 6.43
C TRP A 22 -4.78 -2.81 5.04
N LEU A 23 -5.70 -2.26 4.23
CA LEU A 23 -5.96 -2.73 2.87
C LEU A 23 -4.73 -2.58 1.97
N LEU A 24 -4.04 -1.43 2.03
CA LEU A 24 -2.80 -1.20 1.28
C LEU A 24 -1.72 -2.21 1.68
N ARG A 25 -1.57 -2.50 2.98
CA ARG A 25 -0.62 -3.51 3.47
C ARG A 25 -0.97 -4.91 2.96
N LEU A 26 -2.25 -5.28 2.98
CA LEU A 26 -2.71 -6.57 2.45
C LEU A 26 -2.39 -6.70 0.96
N LEU A 27 -2.68 -5.66 0.16
CA LEU A 27 -2.31 -5.62 -1.25
C LEU A 27 -0.78 -5.71 -1.43
N GLY A 28 -0.01 -5.03 -0.58
CA GLY A 28 1.45 -5.11 -0.57
C GLY A 28 1.95 -6.54 -0.39
N VAL A 29 1.40 -7.27 0.59
CA VAL A 29 1.72 -8.69 0.81
C VAL A 29 1.33 -9.55 -0.40
N LEU A 30 0.16 -9.32 -0.99
CA LEU A 30 -0.26 -10.05 -2.18
C LEU A 30 0.69 -9.81 -3.37
N PHE A 31 1.15 -8.58 -3.56
CA PHE A 31 2.15 -8.24 -4.58
C PHE A 31 3.49 -8.92 -4.32
N LEU A 32 3.93 -8.97 -3.06
CA LEU A 32 5.15 -9.70 -2.69
C LEU A 32 5.03 -11.20 -2.99
N LEU A 33 3.91 -11.82 -2.61
CA LEU A 33 3.65 -13.23 -2.85
C LEU A 33 3.53 -13.53 -4.35
N ALA A 34 2.88 -12.66 -5.12
CA ALA A 34 2.76 -12.81 -6.57
C ALA A 34 4.12 -12.65 -7.27
N GLY A 35 4.91 -11.65 -6.88
CA GLY A 35 6.25 -11.43 -7.42
C GLY A 35 7.18 -12.60 -7.09
N LEU A 36 7.20 -13.05 -5.83
CA LEU A 36 7.99 -14.21 -5.42
C LEU A 36 7.52 -15.50 -6.10
N GLY A 37 6.20 -15.71 -6.18
CA GLY A 37 5.60 -16.85 -6.85
C GLY A 37 5.95 -16.88 -8.34
N MET A 38 5.87 -15.74 -9.05
CA MET A 38 6.34 -15.68 -10.43
C MET A 38 7.83 -15.99 -10.52
N TRP A 39 8.67 -15.38 -9.68
CA TRP A 39 10.11 -15.61 -9.75
C TRP A 39 10.51 -17.08 -9.57
N LEU A 40 9.77 -17.82 -8.75
CA LEU A 40 10.04 -19.23 -8.44
C LEU A 40 9.33 -20.22 -9.39
N LEU A 41 8.17 -19.85 -9.94
CA LEU A 41 7.28 -20.77 -10.67
C LEU A 41 7.16 -20.48 -12.16
N THR A 42 7.70 -19.36 -12.66
CA THR A 42 7.67 -19.00 -14.08
C THR A 42 9.07 -18.94 -14.69
N ASP A 43 9.10 -18.82 -16.01
CA ASP A 43 10.35 -18.82 -16.79
C ASP A 43 11.24 -17.61 -16.47
N ALA A 44 12.56 -17.83 -16.46
CA ALA A 44 13.56 -16.83 -16.08
C ALA A 44 13.66 -15.66 -17.09
N GLY A 45 12.92 -15.69 -18.19
CA GLY A 45 12.77 -14.55 -19.09
C GLY A 45 11.90 -13.41 -18.53
N LEU A 46 11.12 -13.65 -17.48
CA LEU A 46 10.13 -12.68 -16.97
C LEU A 46 10.62 -11.76 -15.86
N LEU A 47 11.91 -11.80 -15.45
CA LEU A 47 12.46 -11.20 -14.21
C LEU A 47 12.03 -9.76 -13.88
N VAL A 48 11.79 -8.92 -14.89
CA VAL A 48 11.37 -7.52 -14.69
C VAL A 48 10.03 -7.43 -13.98
N LEU A 49 9.05 -8.24 -14.37
CA LEU A 49 7.70 -8.19 -13.81
C LEU A 49 7.66 -8.64 -12.33
N PRO A 50 8.25 -9.79 -11.93
CA PRO A 50 8.45 -10.18 -10.54
C PRO A 50 9.16 -9.10 -9.72
N ALA A 51 10.24 -8.51 -10.25
CA ALA A 51 10.97 -7.47 -9.53
C ALA A 51 10.11 -6.22 -9.28
N LEU A 52 9.31 -5.79 -10.27
CA LEU A 52 8.38 -4.68 -10.09
C LEU A 52 7.28 -5.00 -9.08
N LEU A 53 6.71 -6.22 -9.12
CA LEU A 53 5.71 -6.64 -8.14
C LEU A 53 6.28 -6.62 -6.72
N LEU A 54 7.50 -7.13 -6.54
CA LEU A 54 8.19 -7.08 -5.26
C LEU A 54 8.42 -5.63 -4.80
N LEU A 55 8.94 -4.76 -5.68
CA LEU A 55 9.20 -3.36 -5.35
C LEU A 55 7.92 -2.62 -4.94
N VAL A 56 6.85 -2.73 -5.75
CA VAL A 56 5.56 -2.11 -5.46
C VAL A 56 4.98 -2.66 -4.16
N GLY A 57 5.09 -3.98 -3.93
CA GLY A 57 4.65 -4.60 -2.68
C GLY A 57 5.34 -4.02 -1.44
N VAL A 58 6.67 -3.84 -1.50
CA VAL A 58 7.43 -3.19 -0.42
C VAL A 58 6.97 -1.74 -0.22
N VAL A 59 6.81 -0.98 -1.30
CA VAL A 59 6.34 0.41 -1.21
C VAL A 59 4.97 0.49 -0.54
N LEU A 60 4.02 -0.37 -0.92
CA LEU A 60 2.68 -0.40 -0.33
C LEU A 60 2.69 -0.78 1.17
N LEU A 61 3.66 -1.58 1.61
CA LEU A 61 3.81 -1.94 3.03
C LEU A 61 4.42 -0.80 3.86
N VAL A 62 5.40 -0.09 3.29
CA VAL A 62 6.21 0.91 4.02
C VAL A 62 5.61 2.32 3.93
N ALA A 63 5.18 2.75 2.75
CA ALA A 63 4.73 4.12 2.50
C ALA A 63 3.61 4.59 3.44
N PRO A 64 2.56 3.81 3.74
CA PRO A 64 1.51 4.25 4.67
C PRO A 64 2.07 4.58 6.05
N SER A 65 2.97 3.73 6.56
CA SER A 65 3.58 3.93 7.88
C SER A 65 4.47 5.18 7.92
N VAL A 66 5.19 5.45 6.83
CA VAL A 66 6.01 6.65 6.70
C VAL A 66 5.14 7.90 6.62
N LEU A 67 4.06 7.87 5.83
CA LEU A 67 3.15 9.01 5.69
C LEU A 67 2.44 9.34 7.01
N LEU A 68 1.94 8.33 7.73
CA LEU A 68 1.33 8.50 9.06
C LEU A 68 2.33 9.08 10.06
N PHE A 69 3.53 8.52 10.12
CA PHE A 69 4.58 9.03 11.00
C PHE A 69 4.94 10.49 10.70
N LEU A 70 4.97 10.88 9.43
CA LEU A 70 5.23 12.26 9.03
C LEU A 70 4.07 13.19 9.39
N ALA A 71 2.82 12.73 9.23
CA ALA A 71 1.63 13.50 9.60
C ALA A 71 1.54 13.75 11.12
N GLU A 72 1.93 12.78 11.95
CA GLU A 72 2.00 12.93 13.40
C GLU A 72 3.09 13.93 13.87
N LEU A 73 4.08 14.23 13.02
CA LEU A 73 5.25 15.04 13.36
C LEU A 73 5.08 16.54 13.01
N THR A 74 4.07 16.87 12.21
CA THR A 74 3.76 18.24 11.75
C THR A 74 2.58 18.83 12.50
#